data_AF-A0A8J6RUR4-F1
#
_entry.id   AF-A0A8J6RUR4-F1
#
_cell.length_a   1.000
_cell.length_b   1.000
_cell.length_c   1.000
_cell.angle_alpha   90.00
_cell.angle_beta   90.00
_cell.angle_gamma   90.00
#
_symmetry.space_group_name_H-M   'P 1'
#
loop_
_entity.id
_entity.type
_entity.pdbx_description
1 polymer ?
#
loop_
_entity_poly.entity_id
_entity_poly.type
_entity_poly.pdbx_seq_one_letter_code
_entity_poly.pdbx_strand_id
1 'polypeptide(L)' 'MINHLNKLNSQQQQQVLDFARFLAMTKPVAVPGKELLRFAGAIPADDLNLMTQAIKEGCEQVDLNEW' A
#
# COMPACT_ATOMS: atom_id res chain seq x y z
N MET A 1 -12.56 -4.80 13.22
CA MET A 1 -12.67 -3.42 12.68
C MET A 1 -13.56 -2.51 13.54
N ILE A 2 -14.82 -2.89 13.83
CA ILE A 2 -15.78 -2.02 14.55
C ILE A 2 -15.35 -1.74 16.01
N ASN A 3 -14.70 -2.70 16.69
CA ASN A 3 -14.31 -2.57 18.11
C ASN A 3 -13.31 -1.43 18.39
N HIS A 4 -12.57 -0.94 17.39
CA HIS A 4 -11.65 0.19 17.56
C HIS A 4 -12.37 1.54 17.44
N LEU A 5 -13.44 1.63 16.67
CA LEU A 5 -14.25 2.85 16.54
C LEU A 5 -14.93 3.21 17.86
N ASN A 6 -15.37 2.21 18.62
CA ASN A 6 -16.02 2.42 19.92
C ASN A 6 -15.05 2.97 20.99
N LYS A 7 -13.73 2.93 20.76
CA LYS A 7 -12.73 3.51 21.67
C LYS A 7 -12.43 4.98 21.37
N LEU A 8 -12.89 5.49 20.22
CA LEU A 8 -12.69 6.86 19.80
C LEU A 8 -13.73 7.78 20.42
N ASN A 9 -13.36 9.03 20.68
CA ASN A 9 -14.35 10.04 21.04
C ASN A 9 -15.23 10.41 19.84
N SER A 10 -16.35 11.09 20.09
CA SER A 10 -17.35 11.41 19.06
C SER A 10 -16.78 12.22 17.89
N GLN A 11 -15.83 13.13 18.15
CA GLN A 11 -15.18 13.92 17.10
C GLN A 11 -14.33 13.03 16.19
N GLN A 12 -13.55 12.11 16.77
CA GLN A 12 -12.72 11.16 16.03
C GLN A 12 -13.57 10.17 15.23
N GLN A 13 -14.69 9.69 15.79
CA GLN A 13 -15.64 8.85 15.05
C GLN A 13 -16.21 9.58 13.84
N GLN A 14 -16.56 10.85 14.01
CA GLN A 14 -17.07 11.69 12.93
C GLN A 14 -16.00 11.90 11.83
N GLN A 15 -14.75 12.16 12.21
CA GLN A 15 -13.64 12.29 11.25
C GLN A 15 -13.43 11.01 10.42
N VAL A 16 -13.47 9.84 11.05
CA VAL A 16 -13.33 8.56 10.33
C VAL A 16 -14.51 8.33 9.38
N LEU A 17 -15.73 8.65 9.82
CA LEU A 17 -16.92 8.53 9.00
C LEU A 17 -16.87 9.44 7.76
N ASP A 18 -16.48 10.70 7.95
CA ASP A 18 -16.38 11.66 6.85
C ASP A 18 -15.26 11.28 5.87
N PHE A 19 -14.15 10.75 6.37
CA PHE A 19 -13.08 10.21 5.53
C PHE A 19 -13.52 8.97 4.74
N ALA A 20 -14.22 8.02 5.38
CA ALA A 20 -14.73 6.83 4.70
C ALA A 20 -15.76 7.21 3.60
N ARG A 21 -16.62 8.19 3.87
CA ARG A 21 -17.55 8.75 2.87
C ARG A 21 -16.80 9.43 1.72
N PHE A 22 -15.79 10.22 2.02
CA PHE A 22 -14.93 10.85 1.02
C PHE A 22 -14.30 9.79 0.10
N LEU A 23 -13.73 8.72 0.64
CA LEU A 23 -13.15 7.62 -0.15
C LEU A 23 -14.21 6.91 -1.02
N ALA A 24 -15.41 6.69 -0.47
CA ALA A 24 -16.50 6.07 -1.20
C ALA A 24 -17.02 6.93 -2.37
N MET A 25 -17.03 8.26 -2.19
CA MET A 25 -17.48 9.23 -3.19
C MET A 25 -16.43 9.53 -4.25
N THR A 26 -15.16 9.62 -3.86
CA THR A 26 -14.09 10.03 -4.78
C THR A 26 -13.65 8.95 -5.75
N LYS A 27 -14.13 7.70 -5.60
CA LYS A 27 -13.83 6.52 -6.45
C LYS A 27 -12.55 6.76 -7.27
N PRO A 28 -11.37 6.71 -6.63
CA PRO A 28 -10.12 7.03 -7.30
C PRO A 28 -10.09 6.24 -8.61
N VAL A 29 -9.75 6.93 -9.71
CA VAL A 29 -9.69 6.32 -11.03
C VAL A 29 -8.65 5.21 -10.97
N ALA A 30 -9.13 3.99 -10.80
CA ALA A 30 -8.29 2.81 -10.73
C ALA A 30 -8.11 2.26 -12.14
N VAL A 31 -6.90 1.80 -12.43
CA VAL A 31 -6.61 1.01 -13.62
C VAL A 31 -7.03 -0.44 -13.33
N PRO A 32 -7.91 -1.06 -14.13
CA PRO A 32 -8.25 -2.47 -13.97
C PRO A 32 -6.98 -3.34 -13.96
N GLY A 33 -6.86 -4.27 -13.02
CA GLY A 33 -5.65 -5.11 -12.90
C GLY A 33 -5.27 -5.86 -14.19
N LYS A 34 -6.27 -6.23 -15.01
CA LYS A 34 -6.05 -6.81 -16.34
C LYS A 34 -5.23 -5.92 -17.28
N GLU A 35 -5.31 -4.59 -17.13
CA GLU A 35 -4.55 -3.64 -17.94
C GLU A 35 -3.09 -3.55 -17.50
N LEU A 36 -2.77 -3.96 -16.27
CA LEU A 36 -1.40 -4.00 -15.77
C LEU A 36 -0.61 -5.19 -16.32
N LEU A 37 -1.28 -6.21 -16.86
CA LEU A 37 -0.62 -7.39 -17.44
C LEU A 37 0.31 -7.04 -18.61
N ARG A 38 0.09 -5.91 -19.28
CA ARG A 38 1.00 -5.40 -20.33
C ARG A 38 2.42 -5.11 -19.83
N PHE A 39 2.60 -4.95 -18.53
CA PHE A 39 3.90 -4.71 -17.91
C PHE A 39 4.58 -6.00 -17.43
N ALA A 40 3.92 -7.16 -17.52
CA ALA A 40 4.53 -8.43 -17.13
C ALA A 40 5.75 -8.72 -18.01
N GLY A 41 6.93 -8.87 -17.38
CA GLY A 41 8.19 -9.07 -18.09
C GLY A 41 8.70 -7.85 -18.85
N ALA A 42 8.15 -6.65 -18.62
CA ALA A 42 8.57 -5.43 -19.30
C ALA A 42 9.91 -4.86 -18.77
N ILE A 43 10.38 -5.33 -17.61
CA ILE A 43 11.66 -4.91 -17.02
C ILE A 43 12.77 -5.82 -17.58
N PRO A 44 13.79 -5.27 -18.26
CA PRO A 44 14.96 -6.03 -18.69
C PRO A 44 15.67 -6.73 -17.53
N ALA A 45 16.31 -7.87 -17.81
CA ALA A 45 17.03 -8.64 -16.79
C ALA A 45 18.14 -7.84 -16.10
N ASP A 46 18.83 -6.98 -16.84
CA ASP A 46 19.90 -6.13 -16.28
C ASP A 46 19.34 -5.11 -15.29
N ASP A 47 18.20 -4.50 -15.60
CA ASP A 47 17.51 -3.57 -14.69
C ASP A 47 17.01 -4.30 -13.44
N LEU A 48 16.52 -5.53 -13.57
CA LEU A 48 16.16 -6.37 -12.42
C LEU A 48 17.36 -6.66 -11.51
N ASN A 49 18.54 -6.89 -12.08
CA ASN A 49 19.77 -7.10 -11.32
C ASN A 49 20.17 -5.82 -10.56
N LEU A 50 20.08 -4.65 -11.21
CA LEU A 50 20.37 -3.36 -10.58
C LEU A 50 19.41 -3.08 -9.41
N MET A 51 18.11 -3.29 -9.62
CA MET A 51 17.10 -3.14 -8.56
C MET A 51 17.37 -4.09 -7.39
N THR A 52 17.71 -5.34 -7.68
CA THR A 52 18.04 -6.35 -6.66
C THR A 52 19.25 -5.92 -5.83
N GLN A 53 20.29 -5.39 -6.47
CA GLN A 53 21.49 -4.93 -5.78
C GLN A 53 21.19 -3.72 -4.89
N ALA A 54 20.46 -2.73 -5.42
CA ALA A 54 20.06 -1.54 -4.66
C ALA A 54 19.22 -1.90 -3.42
N ILE A 55 18.31 -2.88 -3.53
CA ILE A 55 17.55 -3.38 -2.38
C ILE A 55 18.47 -4.01 -1.35
N LYS A 56 19.42 -4.86 -1.75
CA LYS A 56 20.36 -5.51 -0.82
C LYS A 56 21.27 -4.52 -0.10
N GLU A 57 21.68 -3.46 -0.79
CA GLU A 57 22.55 -2.42 -0.23
C GLU A 57 21.78 -1.42 0.66
N GLY A 58 20.53 -1.10 0.30
CA GLY A 58 19.76 -0.04 0.92
C GLY A 58 18.68 -0.47 1.93
N CYS A 59 18.20 -1.72 1.88
CA CYS A 59 17.31 -2.23 2.93
C CYS A 59 18.12 -2.66 4.15
N GLU A 60 17.74 -2.12 5.30
CA GLU A 60 18.15 -2.67 6.60
C GLU A 60 17.86 -4.18 6.60
N GLN A 61 18.86 -5.00 6.97
CA GLN A 61 18.64 -6.42 7.12
C GLN A 61 17.63 -6.61 8.25
N VAL A 62 16.46 -7.17 7.92
CA VAL A 62 15.47 -7.53 8.92
C VAL A 62 16.09 -8.64 9.77
N ASP A 63 16.40 -8.35 11.04
CA ASP A 63 16.72 -9.42 11.99
C ASP A 63 15.43 -10.22 12.21
N LEU A 64 15.41 -11.43 11.65
CA LEU A 64 14.29 -12.35 11.76
C LEU A 64 14.05 -12.82 13.21
N ASN A 65 14.96 -12.50 14.14
CA ASN A 65 14.86 -12.85 15.56
C ASN A 65 14.35 -11.71 16.45
N GLU A 66 14.06 -10.52 15.89
CA GLU A 66 13.54 -9.37 16.65
C GLU A 66 12.00 -9.33 16.78
N TRP A 67 11.28 -10.40 16.38
CA TRP A 67 9.81 -10.47 16.41
C TRP A 67 9.27 -11.49 17.42
#